data_AF-A0A8T1XHE7-F1
#
_entry.id   AF-A0A8T1XHE7-F1
#
_cell.length_a   1.000
_cell.length_b   1.000
_cell.length_c   1.000
_cell.angle_alpha   90.00
_cell.angle_beta   90.00
_cell.angle_gamma   90.00
#
_symmetry.space_group_name_H-M   'P 1'
#
loop_
_entity.id
_entity.type
_entity.pdbx_description
1 polymer ?
#
loop_
_entity_poly.entity_id
_entity_poly.type
_entity_poly.pdbx_seq_one_letter_code
_entity_poly.pdbx_strand_id
1 'polypeptide(L)'
;MVIGMYVGVATVGVFIIWYTHNSFMGIDLSQDGHSLVSYSQLAHWGQCSSWEGFKVSPFTAGSQTFSFDSNPCEYFQQGKIKASTLSLSVLVAIEMFNSLNALSEDGSLVTMPPWVNPWLLLAMAVSFGLHFVILYVPFLAQVFGIVPLSLNEWLLVLAVSLPVILIDEVLKFVGRCTSGYRYSARTPSAKQKEE
;
A
#
# COMPACT_ATOMS: atom_id res chain seq x y z
N MET A 1 -6.74 -9.81 -11.73
CA MET A 1 -7.16 -8.46 -12.17
C MET A 1 -7.65 -7.59 -11.00
N VAL A 2 -8.53 -8.11 -10.12
CA VAL A 2 -9.07 -7.35 -8.97
C VAL A 2 -7.99 -6.90 -7.98
N ILE A 3 -7.08 -7.79 -7.58
CA ILE A 3 -5.99 -7.48 -6.64
C ILE A 3 -5.08 -6.36 -7.19
N GLY A 4 -4.67 -6.46 -8.45
CA GLY A 4 -3.86 -5.41 -9.10
C GLY A 4 -4.56 -4.05 -9.18
N MET A 5 -5.87 -4.02 -9.42
CA MET A 5 -6.65 -2.79 -9.38
C MET A 5 -6.68 -2.18 -7.97
N TYR A 6 -6.84 -3.03 -6.93
CA TYR A 6 -6.76 -2.59 -5.53
C TYR A 6 -5.39 -1.99 -5.21
N VAL A 7 -4.29 -2.63 -5.63
CA VAL A 7 -2.93 -2.11 -5.41
C VAL A 7 -2.76 -0.72 -6.02
N GLY A 8 -3.24 -0.52 -7.26
CA GLY A 8 -3.20 0.79 -7.92
C GLY A 8 -4.02 1.85 -7.19
N VAL A 9 -5.26 1.52 -6.79
CA VAL A 9 -6.12 2.46 -6.05
C VAL A 9 -5.55 2.77 -4.66
N ALA A 10 -5.01 1.79 -3.96
CA ALA A 10 -4.43 1.96 -2.63
C ALA A 10 -3.19 2.86 -2.65
N THR A 11 -2.27 2.61 -3.58
CA THR A 11 -1.01 3.36 -3.70
C THR A 11 -1.25 4.81 -4.11
N VAL A 12 -2.13 5.07 -5.08
CA VAL A 12 -2.52 6.43 -5.50
C VAL A 12 -3.41 7.11 -4.45
N GLY A 13 -4.31 6.35 -3.82
CA GLY A 13 -5.20 6.86 -2.78
C GLY A 13 -4.42 7.40 -1.58
N VAL A 14 -3.43 6.66 -1.09
CA VAL A 14 -2.58 7.10 0.02
C VAL A 14 -1.77 8.34 -0.33
N PHE A 15 -1.29 8.45 -1.57
CA PHE A 15 -0.64 9.66 -2.07
C PHE A 15 -1.58 10.86 -1.96
N ILE A 16 -2.82 10.73 -2.44
CA ILE A 16 -3.81 11.82 -2.41
C ILE A 16 -4.22 12.14 -0.97
N ILE A 17 -4.43 11.14 -0.12
CA ILE A 17 -4.82 11.30 1.29
C ILE A 17 -3.79 12.15 2.02
N TRP A 18 -2.50 11.92 1.81
CA TRP A 18 -1.44 12.71 2.45
C TRP A 18 -1.52 14.21 2.10
N TYR A 19 -1.95 14.57 0.88
CA TYR A 19 -2.10 15.98 0.49
C TYR A 19 -3.42 16.62 0.92
N THR A 20 -4.49 15.82 1.02
CA THR A 20 -5.87 16.34 1.12
C THR A 20 -6.48 16.20 2.51
N HIS A 21 -5.97 15.28 3.33
CA HIS A 21 -6.55 14.92 4.61
C HIS A 21 -5.52 14.96 5.74
N ASN A 22 -5.89 15.60 6.85
CA ASN A 22 -5.09 15.63 8.08
C ASN A 22 -5.22 14.37 8.92
N SER A 23 -6.25 13.57 8.67
CA SER A 23 -6.55 12.37 9.41
C SER A 23 -7.28 11.36 8.54
N PHE A 24 -6.99 10.08 8.74
CA PHE A 24 -7.65 8.99 8.04
C PHE A 24 -7.88 7.82 8.99
N MET A 25 -9.12 7.32 9.07
CA MET A 25 -9.55 6.28 10.02
C MET A 25 -9.14 6.55 11.49
N GLY A 26 -9.15 7.81 11.93
CA GLY A 26 -8.78 8.19 13.31
C GLY A 26 -7.27 8.28 13.57
N ILE A 27 -6.45 8.14 12.54
CA ILE A 27 -4.99 8.33 12.59
C ILE A 27 -4.68 9.79 12.24
N ASP A 28 -3.91 10.47 13.08
CA ASP A 28 -3.50 11.85 12.86
C ASP A 28 -2.21 11.92 12.01
N LEU A 29 -2.34 12.47 10.80
CA LEU A 29 -1.27 12.69 9.82
C LEU A 29 -0.77 14.14 9.84
N SER A 30 -1.34 15.01 10.68
CA SER A 30 -0.96 16.42 10.77
C SER A 30 0.39 16.65 11.47
N GLN A 31 0.95 15.61 12.11
CA GLN A 31 2.21 15.71 12.87
C GLN A 31 3.38 16.23 12.04
N ASP A 32 3.37 16.01 10.73
CA ASP A 32 4.45 16.46 9.84
C ASP A 32 4.38 17.97 9.55
N GLY A 33 3.25 18.63 9.82
CA GLY A 33 3.04 20.07 9.56
C GLY A 33 2.76 20.44 8.09
N HIS A 34 2.43 19.44 7.26
CA HIS A 34 2.16 19.65 5.84
C HIS A 34 0.91 20.54 5.62
N SER A 35 0.94 21.36 4.56
CA SER A 35 -0.22 22.15 4.19
C SER A 35 -1.25 21.30 3.42
N LEU A 36 -2.50 21.39 3.83
CA LEU A 36 -3.60 20.72 3.14
C LEU A 36 -3.88 21.42 1.80
N VAL A 37 -3.96 20.64 0.73
CA VAL A 37 -4.23 21.12 -0.63
C VAL A 37 -5.52 20.47 -1.13
N SER A 38 -6.31 21.23 -1.89
CA SER A 38 -7.52 20.67 -2.50
C SER A 38 -7.18 19.69 -3.64
N TYR A 39 -8.06 18.71 -3.89
CA TYR A 39 -7.85 17.75 -4.97
C TYR A 39 -7.70 18.41 -6.35
N SER A 40 -8.44 19.49 -6.62
CA SER A 40 -8.36 20.21 -7.90
C SER A 40 -6.97 20.83 -8.11
N GLN A 41 -6.40 21.42 -7.06
CA GLN A 41 -5.02 21.92 -7.08
C GLN A 41 -4.04 20.76 -7.27
N LEU A 42 -4.18 19.66 -6.54
CA LEU A 42 -3.29 18.51 -6.71
C LEU A 42 -3.34 17.92 -8.14
N ALA A 43 -4.52 17.86 -8.76
CA ALA A 43 -4.68 17.38 -10.13
C ALA A 43 -4.11 18.35 -11.18
N HIS A 44 -4.15 19.67 -10.91
CA HIS A 44 -3.66 20.73 -11.81
C HIS A 44 -2.34 21.34 -11.32
N TRP A 45 -1.51 20.56 -10.63
CA TRP A 45 -0.24 21.03 -10.06
C TRP A 45 0.69 21.71 -11.08
N GLY A 46 0.61 21.32 -12.36
CA GLY A 46 1.39 21.94 -13.45
C GLY A 46 1.01 23.40 -13.75
N GLN A 47 -0.15 23.87 -13.30
CA GLN A 47 -0.61 25.26 -13.43
C GLN A 47 -0.25 26.12 -12.22
N CYS A 48 0.54 25.59 -11.27
CA CYS A 48 0.86 26.29 -10.02
C CYS A 48 1.47 27.69 -10.22
N SER A 49 2.24 27.91 -11.28
CA SER A 49 2.80 29.23 -11.61
C SER A 49 1.75 30.31 -11.89
N SER A 50 0.52 29.93 -12.19
CA SER A 50 -0.60 30.84 -12.46
C SER A 50 -1.46 31.15 -11.22
N TRP A 51 -1.23 30.48 -10.09
CA TRP A 51 -2.04 30.66 -8.89
C TRP A 51 -1.48 31.79 -8.02
N GLU A 52 -2.25 32.85 -7.84
CA GLU A 52 -1.88 33.96 -6.96
C GLU A 52 -2.22 33.63 -5.49
N GLY A 53 -1.27 33.82 -4.57
CA GLY A 53 -1.49 33.69 -3.13
C GLY A 53 -1.40 32.27 -2.54
N PHE A 54 -0.92 31.27 -3.31
CA PHE A 54 -0.67 29.93 -2.78
C PHE A 54 0.50 29.96 -1.78
N LYS A 55 0.22 29.68 -0.50
CA LYS A 55 1.23 29.60 0.57
C LYS A 55 1.19 28.21 1.19
N VAL A 56 2.36 27.65 1.43
CA VAL A 56 2.57 26.30 1.97
C VAL A 56 3.39 26.44 3.24
N SER A 57 2.97 25.78 4.32
CA SER A 57 3.77 25.69 5.54
C SER A 57 4.98 24.78 5.33
N PRO A 58 6.12 25.10 5.96
CA PRO A 58 7.22 24.15 6.00
C PRO A 58 6.79 22.89 6.75
N PHE A 59 7.28 21.75 6.30
CA PHE A 59 6.98 20.46 6.92
C PHE A 59 8.26 19.66 7.15
N THR A 60 8.23 18.78 8.15
CA THR A 60 9.39 17.97 8.54
C THR A 60 9.19 16.53 8.09
N ALA A 61 10.18 15.98 7.39
CA ALA A 61 10.21 14.58 7.00
C ALA A 61 11.51 13.93 7.49
N GLY A 62 11.41 13.23 8.63
CA GLY A 62 12.58 12.66 9.28
C GLY A 62 13.50 13.74 9.82
N SER A 63 14.76 13.75 9.36
CA SER A 63 15.77 14.75 9.75
C SER A 63 15.80 15.98 8.84
N GLN A 64 15.02 16.00 7.75
CA GLN A 64 15.00 17.11 6.78
C GLN A 64 13.74 17.96 6.97
N THR A 65 13.92 19.28 6.98
CA THR A 65 12.80 20.23 6.97
C THR A 65 12.76 20.88 5.60
N PHE A 66 11.59 20.83 4.97
CA PHE A 66 11.37 21.43 3.66
C PHE A 66 10.63 22.75 3.84
N SER A 67 11.28 23.85 3.47
CA SER A 67 10.73 25.20 3.50
C SER A 67 10.48 25.70 2.08
N PHE A 68 9.28 26.23 1.81
CA PHE A 68 8.84 26.63 0.47
C PHE A 68 8.59 28.14 0.34
N ASP A 69 9.23 28.95 1.19
CA ASP A 69 9.01 30.40 1.26
C ASP A 69 9.38 31.14 -0.04
N SER A 70 10.37 30.61 -0.78
CA SER A 70 10.84 31.20 -2.05
C SER A 70 9.95 30.84 -3.25
N ASN A 71 9.44 29.60 -3.31
CA ASN A 71 8.59 29.14 -4.40
C ASN A 71 7.64 28.02 -3.91
N PRO A 72 6.33 28.29 -3.79
CA PRO A 72 5.38 27.33 -3.22
C PRO A 72 5.10 26.16 -4.18
N CYS A 73 5.44 26.28 -5.47
CA CYS A 73 5.25 25.20 -6.44
C CYS A 73 6.24 24.04 -6.25
N GLU A 74 7.36 24.26 -5.56
CA GLU A 74 8.29 23.19 -5.20
C GLU A 74 7.66 22.19 -4.22
N TYR A 75 6.58 22.56 -3.54
CA TYR A 75 5.83 21.65 -2.68
C TYR A 75 5.34 20.39 -3.43
N PHE A 76 4.89 20.53 -4.68
CA PHE A 76 4.46 19.39 -5.50
C PHE A 76 5.62 18.59 -6.10
N GLN A 77 6.83 19.16 -6.17
CA GLN A 77 7.99 18.53 -6.78
C GLN A 77 8.92 17.86 -5.76
N GLN A 78 9.30 18.59 -4.71
CA GLN A 78 10.14 18.11 -3.62
C GLN A 78 9.29 17.57 -2.47
N GLY A 79 8.18 18.23 -2.14
CA GLY A 79 7.31 17.80 -1.04
C GLY A 79 6.64 16.44 -1.25
N LYS A 80 6.49 16.01 -2.51
CA LYS A 80 5.95 14.68 -2.85
C LYS A 80 6.78 13.50 -2.35
N ILE A 81 8.02 13.71 -1.92
CA ILE A 81 8.90 12.63 -1.46
C ILE A 81 8.24 11.83 -0.32
N LYS A 82 7.58 12.52 0.61
CA LYS A 82 6.86 11.90 1.73
C LYS A 82 5.68 11.04 1.23
N ALA A 83 4.79 11.63 0.42
CA ALA A 83 3.66 10.93 -0.20
C ALA A 83 4.12 9.73 -1.07
N SER A 84 5.19 9.88 -1.84
CA SER A 84 5.77 8.82 -2.67
C SER A 84 6.30 7.68 -1.81
N THR A 85 6.92 7.99 -0.67
CA THR A 85 7.43 6.98 0.27
C THR A 85 6.29 6.20 0.93
N LEU A 86 5.18 6.87 1.26
CA LEU A 86 3.96 6.21 1.74
C LEU A 86 3.40 5.25 0.69
N SER A 87 3.26 5.70 -0.56
CA SER A 87 2.80 4.84 -1.67
C SER A 87 3.71 3.63 -1.89
N LEU A 88 5.04 3.83 -1.87
CA LEU A 88 6.02 2.75 -1.99
C LEU A 88 5.86 1.75 -0.83
N SER A 89 5.72 2.23 0.40
CA SER A 89 5.57 1.38 1.58
C SER A 89 4.28 0.57 1.56
N VAL A 90 3.17 1.16 1.08
CA VAL A 90 1.90 0.46 0.85
C VAL A 90 2.04 -0.63 -0.21
N LEU A 91 2.71 -0.32 -1.32
CA LEU A 91 2.98 -1.30 -2.37
C LEU A 91 3.76 -2.50 -1.80
N VAL A 92 4.87 -2.24 -1.11
CA VAL A 92 5.71 -3.30 -0.52
C VAL A 92 4.90 -4.12 0.50
N ALA A 93 4.14 -3.46 1.39
CA ALA A 93 3.31 -4.15 2.37
C ALA A 93 2.24 -5.04 1.70
N ILE A 94 1.57 -4.54 0.66
CA ILE A 94 0.58 -5.30 -0.10
C ILE A 94 1.22 -6.51 -0.78
N GLU A 95 2.37 -6.36 -1.44
CA GLU A 95 3.06 -7.49 -2.11
C GLU A 95 3.49 -8.58 -1.11
N MET A 96 3.91 -8.18 0.09
CA MET A 96 4.25 -9.11 1.16
C MET A 96 3.01 -9.87 1.65
N PHE A 97 1.88 -9.20 1.86
CA PHE A 97 0.62 -9.85 2.20
C PHE A 97 0.09 -10.74 1.07
N ASN A 98 0.26 -10.30 -0.18
CA ASN A 98 -0.11 -11.07 -1.35
C ASN A 98 0.74 -12.35 -1.47
N SER A 99 2.02 -12.29 -1.09
CA SER A 99 2.92 -13.46 -1.06
C SER A 99 2.47 -14.49 -0.01
N LEU A 100 2.01 -14.05 1.17
CA LEU A 100 1.40 -14.95 2.16
C LEU A 100 0.12 -15.61 1.63
N ASN A 101 -0.70 -14.82 0.94
CA ASN A 101 -1.92 -15.30 0.33
C ASN A 101 -1.64 -16.32 -0.78
N ALA A 102 -0.64 -16.09 -1.64
CA ALA A 102 -0.25 -17.04 -2.68
C ALA A 102 0.21 -18.38 -2.07
N LEU A 103 0.88 -18.38 -0.91
CA LEU A 103 1.21 -19.62 -0.20
C LEU A 103 -0.04 -20.36 0.31
N SER A 104 -1.07 -19.61 0.70
CA SER A 104 -2.39 -20.15 1.10
C SER A 104 -3.26 -20.56 -0.10
N GLU A 105 -2.75 -20.54 -1.34
CA GLU A 105 -3.52 -21.05 -2.49
C GLU A 105 -3.73 -22.58 -2.42
N ASP A 106 -2.77 -23.32 -1.84
CA ASP A 106 -2.89 -24.77 -1.62
C ASP A 106 -3.85 -25.15 -0.46
N GLY A 107 -4.33 -24.16 0.33
CA GLY A 107 -5.32 -24.36 1.40
C GLY A 107 -5.65 -23.07 2.18
N SER A 108 -6.89 -22.91 2.65
CA SER A 108 -7.37 -21.69 3.35
C SER A 108 -6.40 -21.25 4.46
N LEU A 109 -6.18 -19.95 4.62
CA LEU A 109 -5.29 -19.32 5.62
C LEU A 109 -5.64 -19.72 7.08
N VAL A 110 -6.90 -20.14 7.28
CA VAL A 110 -7.44 -20.69 8.53
C VAL A 110 -7.04 -22.16 8.79
N THR A 111 -6.69 -22.90 7.74
CA THR A 111 -6.36 -24.35 7.77
C THR A 111 -4.86 -24.62 7.60
N MET A 112 -4.14 -23.75 6.90
CA MET A 112 -2.69 -23.85 6.73
C MET A 112 -2.01 -22.62 7.34
N PRO A 113 -1.42 -22.78 8.54
CA PRO A 113 -0.69 -21.71 9.18
C PRO A 113 0.49 -21.22 8.31
N PRO A 114 0.85 -19.93 8.32
CA PRO A 114 1.94 -19.39 7.49
C PRO A 114 3.33 -19.98 7.80
N TRP A 115 3.48 -20.68 8.93
CA TRP A 115 4.68 -21.36 9.43
C TRP A 115 5.03 -22.65 8.66
N VAL A 116 4.16 -23.12 7.75
CA VAL A 116 4.39 -24.34 6.95
C VAL A 116 5.59 -24.18 6.01
N ASN A 117 5.88 -22.95 5.56
CA ASN A 117 7.07 -22.66 4.74
C ASN A 117 7.96 -21.60 5.42
N PRO A 118 8.93 -22.02 6.27
CA PRO A 118 9.81 -21.08 6.94
C PRO A 118 10.72 -20.31 5.97
N TRP A 119 10.99 -20.83 4.78
CA TRP A 119 11.78 -20.14 3.75
C TRP A 119 11.05 -18.94 3.17
N LEU A 120 9.74 -19.03 2.97
CA LEU A 120 8.94 -17.88 2.54
C LEU A 120 8.90 -16.81 3.62
N LEU A 121 8.67 -17.19 4.88
CA LEU A 121 8.69 -16.26 6.00
C LEU A 121 10.05 -15.58 6.15
N LEU A 122 11.14 -16.32 5.94
CA LEU A 122 12.49 -15.74 5.92
C LEU A 122 12.66 -14.74 4.77
N ALA A 123 12.23 -15.07 3.55
CA ALA A 123 12.30 -14.16 2.40
C ALA A 123 11.50 -12.88 2.65
N MET A 124 10.31 -12.98 3.24
CA MET A 124 9.50 -11.83 3.63
C MET A 124 10.16 -11.00 4.73
N ALA A 125 10.70 -11.64 5.77
CA ALA A 125 11.39 -10.95 6.85
C ALA A 125 12.63 -10.20 6.33
N VAL A 126 13.38 -10.81 5.41
CA VAL A 126 14.50 -10.16 4.73
C VAL A 126 14.01 -8.99 3.86
N SER A 127 12.90 -9.15 3.13
CA SER A 127 12.34 -8.09 2.28
C SER A 127 11.86 -6.90 3.10
N PHE A 128 11.09 -7.12 4.17
CA PHE A 128 10.71 -6.06 5.11
C PHE A 128 11.94 -5.45 5.78
N GLY A 129 12.88 -6.28 6.26
CA GLY A 129 14.12 -5.82 6.85
C GLY A 129 14.90 -4.89 5.92
N LEU A 130 15.00 -5.24 4.64
CA LEU A 130 15.62 -4.40 3.63
C LEU A 130 14.83 -3.10 3.41
N HIS A 131 13.49 -3.16 3.40
CA HIS A 131 12.63 -1.98 3.33
C HIS A 131 12.85 -1.02 4.52
N PHE A 132 13.02 -1.55 5.73
CA PHE A 132 13.40 -0.75 6.89
C PHE A 132 14.81 -0.17 6.74
N VAL A 133 15.77 -0.96 6.24
CA VAL A 133 17.14 -0.48 5.99
C VAL A 133 17.16 0.70 5.02
N ILE A 134 16.43 0.62 3.89
CA ILE A 134 16.40 1.74 2.92
C ILE A 134 15.76 3.00 3.51
N LEU A 135 14.75 2.87 4.39
CA LEU A 135 14.04 4.00 4.98
C LEU A 135 14.80 4.69 6.11
N TYR A 136 15.46 3.91 6.97
CA TYR A 136 16.09 4.43 8.19
C TYR A 136 17.60 4.63 8.07
N VAL A 137 18.26 4.09 7.03
CA VAL A 137 19.66 4.41 6.74
C VAL A 137 19.71 5.66 5.85
N PRO A 138 20.25 6.79 6.35
CA PRO A 138 20.17 8.09 5.67
C PRO A 138 20.84 8.10 4.29
N PHE A 139 21.94 7.34 4.12
CA PHE A 139 22.61 7.20 2.84
C PHE A 139 21.70 6.58 1.77
N LEU A 140 20.98 5.51 2.12
CA LEU A 140 20.07 4.85 1.18
C LEU A 140 18.82 5.70 0.96
N ALA A 141 18.27 6.30 2.01
CA ALA A 141 17.12 7.19 1.92
C ALA A 141 17.37 8.35 0.93
N GLN A 142 18.56 8.95 0.97
CA GLN A 142 18.95 10.01 0.03
C GLN A 142 19.10 9.51 -1.42
N VAL A 143 19.68 8.32 -1.63
CA VAL A 143 19.86 7.73 -2.97
C VAL A 143 18.52 7.38 -3.62
N PHE A 144 17.58 6.83 -2.85
CA PHE A 144 16.25 6.47 -3.33
C PHE A 144 15.25 7.65 -3.31
N GLY A 145 15.63 8.79 -2.73
CA GLY A 145 14.74 9.94 -2.59
C GLY A 145 13.52 9.64 -1.73
N ILE A 146 13.72 8.93 -0.62
CA ILE A 146 12.68 8.53 0.33
C ILE A 146 13.01 9.07 1.72
N VAL A 147 12.02 9.09 2.60
CA VAL A 147 12.11 9.67 3.94
C VAL A 147 11.54 8.71 4.98
N PRO A 148 12.05 8.71 6.22
CA PRO A 148 11.54 7.82 7.25
C PRO A 148 10.08 8.15 7.60
N LEU A 149 9.29 7.12 7.85
CA LEU A 149 7.89 7.21 8.24
C LEU A 149 7.76 7.23 9.77
N SER A 150 6.77 7.99 10.26
CA SER A 150 6.34 7.97 11.65
C SER A 150 5.48 6.73 11.95
N LEU A 151 5.20 6.47 13.23
CA LEU A 151 4.34 5.34 13.62
C LEU A 151 2.90 5.48 13.10
N ASN A 152 2.36 6.71 13.08
CA ASN A 152 1.02 6.97 12.56
C ASN A 152 0.93 6.67 11.07
N GLU A 153 1.95 7.07 10.32
CA GLU A 153 2.09 6.77 8.90
C GLU A 153 2.21 5.27 8.62
N TRP A 154 2.96 4.55 9.44
CA TRP A 154 3.02 3.10 9.36
C TRP A 154 1.66 2.45 9.66
N LEU A 155 0.90 2.98 10.61
CA LEU A 155 -0.45 2.50 10.91
C LEU A 155 -1.38 2.73 9.71
N LEU A 156 -1.26 3.87 9.02
CA LEU A 156 -1.97 4.11 7.76
C LEU A 156 -1.58 3.08 6.69
N VAL A 157 -0.27 2.85 6.50
CA VAL A 157 0.25 1.86 5.54
C VAL A 157 -0.35 0.47 5.81
N LEU A 158 -0.37 0.05 7.08
CA LEU A 158 -0.95 -1.23 7.50
C LEU A 158 -2.48 -1.25 7.32
N ALA A 159 -3.19 -0.20 7.72
CA ALA A 159 -4.65 -0.12 7.60
C ALA A 159 -5.12 -0.20 6.15
N VAL A 160 -4.37 0.37 5.20
CA VAL A 160 -4.68 0.33 3.77
C VAL A 160 -4.20 -0.97 3.11
N SER A 161 -3.16 -1.63 3.63
CA SER A 161 -2.66 -2.88 3.04
C SER A 161 -3.41 -4.12 3.53
N LEU A 162 -3.86 -4.16 4.79
CA LEU A 162 -4.59 -5.32 5.36
C LEU A 162 -5.84 -5.79 4.58
N PRO A 163 -6.68 -4.90 4.01
CA PRO A 163 -7.85 -5.34 3.26
C PRO A 163 -7.53 -6.20 2.03
N VAL A 164 -6.28 -6.18 1.52
CA VAL A 164 -5.89 -7.08 0.42
C VAL A 164 -6.05 -8.55 0.79
N ILE A 165 -5.80 -8.89 2.07
CA ILE A 165 -5.96 -10.25 2.59
C ILE A 165 -7.44 -10.65 2.55
N LEU A 166 -8.32 -9.76 3.01
CA LEU A 166 -9.76 -10.00 2.98
C LEU A 166 -10.28 -10.17 1.55
N ILE A 167 -9.83 -9.33 0.61
CA ILE A 167 -10.21 -9.43 -0.80
C ILE A 167 -9.78 -10.79 -1.37
N ASP A 168 -8.55 -11.22 -1.10
CA ASP A 168 -8.04 -12.50 -1.59
C ASP A 168 -8.78 -13.70 -0.98
N GLU A 169 -9.03 -13.69 0.33
CA GLU A 169 -9.81 -14.75 0.99
C GLU A 169 -11.24 -14.85 0.46
N VAL A 170 -11.90 -13.72 0.20
CA VAL A 170 -13.24 -13.69 -0.41
C VAL A 170 -13.20 -14.27 -1.83
N LEU A 171 -12.21 -13.90 -2.64
CA LEU A 171 -12.05 -14.44 -4.00
C LEU A 171 -11.83 -15.96 -3.97
N LYS A 172 -10.99 -16.46 -3.06
CA LYS A 172 -10.79 -17.90 -2.83
C LYS A 172 -12.07 -18.60 -2.35
N PHE A 173 -12.83 -17.97 -1.46
CA PHE A 173 -14.10 -18.51 -0.97
C PHE A 173 -15.11 -18.66 -2.11
N VAL A 174 -15.30 -17.62 -2.93
CA VAL A 174 -16.17 -17.67 -4.11
C VAL A 174 -15.68 -18.69 -5.14
N GLY A 175 -14.36 -18.79 -5.36
CA GLY A 175 -13.75 -19.79 -6.23
C GLY A 175 -14.03 -21.23 -5.78
N ARG A 176 -13.98 -21.49 -4.46
CA ARG A 176 -14.35 -22.79 -3.86
C ARG A 176 -15.84 -23.09 -3.99
N CYS A 177 -16.72 -22.12 -3.72
CA CYS A 177 -18.17 -22.30 -3.88
C CYS A 177 -18.56 -22.62 -5.33
N THR A 178 -17.95 -21.92 -6.30
CA THR A 178 -18.22 -22.14 -7.73
C THR A 178 -17.57 -23.42 -8.28
N SER A 179 -16.40 -23.81 -7.76
CA SER A 179 -15.73 -25.06 -8.15
C SER A 179 -16.36 -26.30 -7.51
N GLY A 180 -16.89 -26.19 -6.30
CA GLY A 180 -17.73 -27.23 -5.68
C GLY A 180 -18.97 -27.55 -6.52
N TYR A 181 -19.55 -26.54 -7.18
CA TYR A 181 -20.63 -26.73 -8.14
C TYR A 181 -20.17 -27.53 -9.38
N ARG A 182 -18.95 -27.28 -9.89
CA ARG A 182 -18.37 -28.03 -11.01
C ARG A 182 -17.99 -29.48 -10.67
N TYR A 183 -17.62 -29.77 -9.41
CA TYR A 183 -17.35 -31.15 -8.97
C TYR A 183 -18.64 -31.93 -8.70
N SER A 184 -19.68 -31.30 -8.14
CA SER A 184 -21.00 -31.93 -7.98
C SER A 184 -21.70 -32.21 -9.33
N ALA A 185 -21.33 -31.51 -10.40
CA ALA A 185 -21.78 -31.83 -11.76
C ALA A 185 -21.03 -33.02 -12.40
N ARG A 186 -20.04 -33.60 -11.71
CA ARG A 186 -19.23 -34.74 -12.20
C ARG A 186 -19.00 -35.80 -11.11
N THR A 187 -20.03 -36.56 -10.72
CA THR A 187 -19.98 -38.05 -10.60
C THR A 187 -21.33 -38.62 -10.11
N PRO A 188 -21.70 -39.89 -10.37
CA PRO A 188 -21.13 -40.90 -11.27
C PRO A 188 -22.17 -41.49 -12.26
N SER A 189 -21.84 -41.63 -13.55
CA SER A 189 -22.63 -42.53 -14.40
C SER A 189 -22.21 -43.96 -14.10
N ALA A 190 -22.89 -44.57 -13.11
CA ALA A 190 -22.84 -45.99 -12.87
C ALA A 190 -23.64 -46.74 -13.97
N LYS A 191 -23.03 -47.82 -14.47
CA LYS A 191 -23.60 -49.00 -15.15
C LYS A 191 -24.12 -48.90 -16.59
N GLN A 192 -23.46 -49.65 -17.48
CA GLN A 192 -24.08 -50.70 -18.34
C GLN A 192 -22.94 -51.66 -18.79
N LYS A 193 -22.88 -52.92 -18.31
CA LYS A 193 -23.34 -54.17 -18.98
C LYS A 193 -22.76 -54.32 -20.41
N GLU A 194 -22.24 -55.45 -20.89
CA GLU A 194 -22.43 -56.88 -20.61
C GLU A 194 -21.39 -57.68 -21.43
N GLU A 195 -21.09 -58.91 -20.96
CA GLU A 195 -20.60 -60.10 -21.69
C GLU A 195 -19.31 -60.06 -22.53
#